data_AF-A0A1G9BDH1-F1
#
_entry.id   AF-A0A1G9BDH1-F1
#
_cell.length_a   1.000
_cell.length_b   1.000
_cell.length_c   1.000
_cell.angle_alpha   90.00
_cell.angle_beta   90.00
_cell.angle_gamma   90.00
#
_symmetry.space_group_name_H-M   'P 1'
#
loop_
_entity.id
_entity.type
_entity.pdbx_description
1 polymer ?
#
loop_
_entity_poly.entity_id
_entity_poly.type
_entity_poly.pdbx_seq_one_letter_code
_entity_poly.pdbx_strand_id
1 'polypeptide(L)'
;MIRRMTMPEQSGQQVPGHPPAGWIDLTIQGSHMTSNMIVPTVLLNGHQMPTQYGRNVFPVPPGHWNVEMYAQWTWKFGKASLSFDVAEGQTVPVFYATPLTGFSKGAIGHEKQRKPGVLGFVLLMAVLLLFIVGIVALGVVSG
;
A
#
# COMPACT_ATOMS: atom_id res chain seq x y z
N MET A 1 38.22 14.79 -58.88
CA MET A 1 36.81 14.39 -58.71
C MET A 1 36.63 13.97 -57.25
N ILE A 2 36.21 14.89 -56.37
CA ILE A 2 36.12 14.65 -54.91
C ILE A 2 34.64 14.40 -54.58
N ARG A 3 34.29 13.16 -54.25
CA ARG A 3 32.94 12.78 -53.83
C ARG A 3 32.67 13.42 -52.48
N ARG A 4 31.76 14.39 -52.42
CA ARG A 4 31.18 14.85 -51.16
C ARG A 4 30.50 13.64 -50.51
N MET A 5 31.03 13.21 -49.38
CA MET A 5 30.41 12.22 -48.52
C MET A 5 29.18 12.90 -47.91
N THR A 6 28.01 12.68 -48.52
CA THR A 6 26.73 13.04 -47.94
C THR A 6 26.60 12.22 -46.66
N MET A 7 26.88 12.84 -45.52
CA MET A 7 26.48 12.32 -44.22
C MET A 7 24.97 12.10 -44.29
N PRO A 8 24.46 10.87 -44.08
CA PRO A 8 23.05 10.72 -43.82
C PRO A 8 22.75 11.55 -42.58
N GLU A 9 21.87 12.51 -42.77
CA GLU A 9 21.26 13.33 -41.74
C GLU A 9 20.92 12.39 -40.58
N GLN A 10 21.65 12.54 -39.47
CA GLN A 10 21.38 11.84 -38.23
C GLN A 10 20.09 12.47 -37.72
N SER A 11 18.97 11.98 -38.24
CA SER A 11 17.64 12.37 -37.82
C SER A 11 17.61 12.18 -36.32
N GLY A 12 17.52 13.31 -35.60
CA GLY A 12 17.25 13.29 -34.18
C GLY A 12 15.99 12.47 -33.99
N GLN A 13 16.16 11.23 -33.53
CA GLN A 13 15.08 10.42 -33.01
C GLN A 13 14.49 11.21 -31.86
N GLN A 14 13.46 12.01 -32.16
CA GLN A 14 12.53 12.51 -31.19
C GLN A 14 11.99 11.28 -30.47
N VAL A 15 12.39 11.13 -29.21
CA VAL A 15 11.86 10.12 -28.30
C VAL A 15 10.33 10.24 -28.35
N PRO A 16 9.59 9.19 -28.75
CA PRO A 16 8.14 9.24 -28.90
C PRO A 16 7.50 9.78 -27.63
N GLY A 17 6.53 10.69 -27.80
CA GLY A 17 5.89 11.44 -26.73
C GLY A 17 5.59 10.57 -25.52
N HIS A 18 6.13 10.96 -24.37
CA HIS A 18 5.64 10.47 -23.09
C HIS A 18 4.16 10.84 -23.05
N PRO A 19 3.22 9.87 -23.00
CA PRO A 19 1.83 10.21 -22.72
C PRO A 19 1.82 10.96 -21.38
N PRO A 20 0.93 11.95 -21.20
CA PRO A 20 0.85 12.74 -19.99
C PRO A 20 0.71 11.83 -18.77
N ALA A 21 1.83 11.51 -18.11
CA ALA A 21 1.83 10.46 -17.10
C ALA A 21 1.43 11.10 -15.76
N GLY A 22 0.29 10.68 -15.23
CA GLY A 22 -0.01 10.79 -13.82
C GLY A 22 0.76 9.73 -13.03
N TRP A 23 0.86 9.93 -11.72
CA TRP A 23 1.67 9.09 -10.84
C TRP A 23 0.81 8.62 -9.68
N ILE A 24 0.78 7.32 -9.42
CA ILE A 24 0.19 6.76 -8.19
C ILE A 24 1.34 6.47 -7.23
N ASP A 25 1.40 7.20 -6.13
CA ASP A 25 2.39 7.01 -5.06
C ASP A 25 1.79 6.11 -3.97
N LEU A 26 1.93 4.81 -4.16
CA LEU A 26 1.39 3.79 -3.28
C LEU A 26 2.39 3.48 -2.15
N THR A 27 2.03 3.85 -0.93
CA THR A 27 2.77 3.49 0.28
C THR A 27 2.10 2.33 1.00
N ILE A 28 2.76 1.16 0.97
CA ILE A 28 2.38 -0.02 1.74
C ILE A 28 2.95 0.10 3.15
N GLN A 29 2.08 0.36 4.12
CA GLN A 29 2.44 0.55 5.51
C GLN A 29 2.71 -0.79 6.19
N GLY A 30 3.99 -1.14 6.19
CA GLY A 30 4.51 -2.29 6.90
C GLY A 30 4.35 -2.22 8.43
N SER A 31 4.62 -3.34 9.09
CA SER A 31 4.88 -3.40 10.53
C SER A 31 6.25 -4.05 10.70
N HIS A 32 7.13 -3.49 11.54
CA HIS A 32 8.44 -4.10 11.81
C HIS A 32 8.36 -5.59 12.22
N MET A 33 7.24 -6.03 12.80
CA MET A 33 7.00 -7.43 13.17
C MET A 33 6.42 -8.31 12.04
N THR A 34 5.72 -7.75 11.03
CA THR A 34 4.98 -8.55 10.03
C THR A 34 5.41 -8.31 8.58
N SER A 35 6.29 -7.34 8.34
CA SER A 35 6.74 -6.92 7.00
C SER A 35 7.61 -7.92 6.24
N ASN A 36 7.93 -9.09 6.81
CA ASN A 36 8.76 -10.09 6.14
C ASN A 36 8.01 -11.34 5.64
N MET A 37 6.70 -11.50 5.91
CA MET A 37 6.05 -12.79 5.61
C MET A 37 5.20 -12.81 4.33
N ILE A 38 4.45 -11.74 4.03
CA ILE A 38 3.53 -11.71 2.85
C ILE A 38 3.46 -10.28 2.32
N VAL A 39 3.94 -10.02 1.10
CA VAL A 39 3.73 -8.71 0.46
C VAL A 39 2.30 -8.65 -0.08
N PRO A 40 1.52 -7.59 0.21
CA PRO A 40 0.16 -7.45 -0.33
C PRO A 40 0.18 -7.27 -1.85
N THR A 41 -0.72 -7.93 -2.56
CA THR A 41 -0.96 -7.72 -3.98
C THR A 41 -1.76 -6.43 -4.20
N VAL A 42 -1.36 -5.64 -5.21
CA VAL A 42 -2.16 -4.53 -5.73
C VAL A 42 -2.72 -4.89 -7.11
N LEU A 43 -3.97 -4.49 -7.35
CA LEU A 43 -4.64 -4.50 -8.63
C LEU A 43 -4.96 -3.05 -9.00
N LEU A 44 -4.44 -2.56 -10.12
CA LEU A 44 -4.82 -1.27 -10.71
C LEU A 44 -5.80 -1.55 -11.84
N ASN A 45 -7.07 -1.15 -11.70
CA ASN A 45 -8.14 -1.48 -12.66
C ASN A 45 -8.16 -2.98 -13.01
N GLY A 46 -8.03 -3.86 -12.01
CA GLY A 46 -7.97 -5.31 -12.18
C GLY A 46 -6.63 -5.88 -12.64
N HIS A 47 -5.62 -5.05 -12.94
CA HIS A 47 -4.30 -5.49 -13.39
C HIS A 47 -3.33 -5.60 -12.21
N GLN A 48 -2.76 -6.78 -12.02
CA GLN A 48 -1.81 -7.03 -10.94
C GLN A 48 -0.48 -6.32 -11.20
N MET A 49 -0.03 -5.51 -10.24
CA MET A 49 1.29 -4.88 -10.30
C MET A 49 2.24 -5.46 -9.25
N PRO A 50 3.53 -5.59 -9.57
CA PRO A 50 4.54 -5.95 -8.58
C PRO A 50 4.63 -4.84 -7.53
N THR A 51 4.72 -5.22 -6.26
CA THR A 51 4.80 -4.29 -5.13
C THR A 51 5.82 -4.76 -4.12
N GLN A 52 6.28 -3.81 -3.31
CA GLN A 52 7.15 -4.04 -2.16
C GLN A 52 6.63 -3.25 -0.95
N TYR A 53 7.07 -3.62 0.25
CA TYR A 53 6.80 -2.81 1.43
C TYR A 53 7.41 -1.41 1.29
N GLY A 54 6.72 -0.40 1.82
CA GLY A 54 7.12 0.99 1.66
C GLY A 54 6.56 1.63 0.40
N ARG A 55 7.34 2.52 -0.21
CA ARG A 55 6.90 3.38 -1.32
C ARG A 55 7.01 2.66 -2.67
N ASN A 56 5.93 2.67 -3.45
CA ASN A 56 5.83 2.14 -4.80
C ASN A 56 5.23 3.22 -5.69
N VAL A 57 5.87 3.52 -6.82
CA VAL A 57 5.42 4.58 -7.72
C VAL A 57 5.07 3.95 -9.06
N PHE A 58 3.82 4.13 -9.50
CA PHE A 58 3.33 3.61 -10.77
C PHE A 58 3.00 4.76 -11.72
N PRO A 59 3.63 4.81 -12.92
CA PRO A 59 3.22 5.74 -13.96
C PRO A 59 1.91 5.25 -14.60
N VAL A 60 0.91 6.11 -14.65
CA VAL A 60 -0.42 5.80 -15.19
C VAL A 60 -0.94 6.91 -16.09
N PRO A 61 -1.73 6.61 -17.14
CA PRO A 61 -2.43 7.66 -17.87
C PRO A 61 -3.44 8.41 -16.98
N PRO A 62 -3.77 9.67 -17.29
CA PRO A 62 -4.73 10.46 -16.54
C PRO A 62 -6.13 9.88 -16.73
N GLY A 63 -6.95 9.93 -15.68
CA GLY A 63 -8.32 9.41 -15.68
C GLY A 63 -8.71 8.74 -14.39
N HIS A 64 -9.80 7.98 -14.45
CA HIS A 64 -10.36 7.27 -13.29
C HIS A 64 -9.60 5.97 -13.01
N TRP A 65 -9.14 5.82 -11.77
CA TRP A 65 -8.39 4.65 -11.31
C TRP A 65 -9.06 4.01 -10.11
N ASN A 66 -9.19 2.69 -10.16
CA ASN A 66 -9.57 1.86 -9.03
C ASN A 66 -8.37 1.04 -8.59
N VAL A 67 -7.97 1.21 -7.34
CA VAL A 67 -6.87 0.49 -6.70
C VAL A 67 -7.48 -0.50 -5.72
N GLU A 68 -7.31 -1.79 -5.99
CA GLU A 68 -7.66 -2.84 -5.04
C GLU A 68 -6.40 -3.45 -4.45
N MET A 69 -6.45 -3.76 -3.16
CA MET A 69 -5.33 -4.36 -2.45
C MET A 69 -5.81 -5.51 -1.58
N TYR A 70 -5.03 -6.58 -1.55
CA TYR A 70 -5.27 -7.72 -0.67
C TYR A 70 -3.97 -8.43 -0.34
N ALA A 71 -3.88 -9.01 0.85
CA ALA A 71 -2.81 -9.94 1.18
C ALA A 71 -3.27 -11.37 0.93
N GLN A 72 -2.37 -12.22 0.44
CA GLN A 72 -2.66 -13.62 0.14
C GLN A 72 -1.67 -14.54 0.85
N TRP A 73 -2.19 -15.39 1.73
CA TRP A 73 -1.46 -16.54 2.27
C TRP A 73 -2.15 -17.82 1.79
N THR A 74 -2.90 -18.50 2.67
CA THR A 74 -3.81 -19.60 2.28
C THR A 74 -5.14 -19.09 1.69
N TRP A 75 -5.60 -17.93 2.13
CA TRP A 75 -6.80 -17.24 1.61
C TRP A 75 -6.53 -15.73 1.41
N LYS A 76 -7.42 -15.06 0.66
CA LYS A 76 -7.35 -13.60 0.45
C LYS A 76 -7.91 -12.86 1.67
N PHE A 77 -7.12 -12.02 2.31
CA PHE A 77 -7.52 -11.21 3.47
C PHE A 77 -7.09 -9.74 3.31
N GLY A 78 -7.60 -8.88 4.17
CA GLY A 78 -7.24 -7.45 4.16
C GLY A 78 -7.70 -6.69 2.91
N LYS A 79 -8.73 -7.18 2.21
CA LYS A 79 -9.25 -6.53 1.00
C LYS A 79 -9.64 -5.08 1.27
N ALA A 80 -9.13 -4.18 0.45
CA ALA A 80 -9.46 -2.76 0.46
C ALA A 80 -9.46 -2.23 -0.98
N SER A 81 -10.41 -1.36 -1.32
CA SER A 81 -10.48 -0.70 -2.63
C SER A 81 -10.63 0.81 -2.48
N LEU A 82 -9.98 1.55 -3.37
CA LEU A 82 -10.05 3.01 -3.44
C LEU A 82 -10.18 3.43 -4.90
N SER A 83 -11.20 4.24 -5.19
CA SER A 83 -11.38 4.86 -6.50
C SER A 83 -11.02 6.35 -6.41
N PHE A 84 -10.28 6.85 -7.38
CA PHE A 84 -9.89 8.26 -7.47
C PHE A 84 -9.55 8.64 -8.91
N ASP A 85 -9.50 9.94 -9.18
CA ASP A 85 -9.09 10.48 -10.48
C ASP A 85 -7.64 10.99 -10.42
N VAL A 86 -6.89 10.74 -11.50
CA VAL A 86 -5.51 11.19 -11.67
C VAL A 86 -5.48 12.20 -12.81
N ALA A 87 -5.08 13.44 -12.54
CA ALA A 87 -4.84 14.43 -13.58
C ALA A 87 -3.43 14.30 -14.20
N GLU A 88 -3.23 14.93 -15.36
CA GLU A 88 -1.94 15.00 -16.03
C GLU A 88 -0.88 15.66 -15.13
N GLY A 89 0.27 14.97 -14.94
CA GLY A 89 1.34 15.42 -14.07
C GLY A 89 1.02 15.36 -12.57
N GLN A 90 -0.18 14.92 -12.18
CA GLN A 90 -0.57 14.79 -10.78
C GLN A 90 0.01 13.51 -10.17
N THR A 91 0.55 13.63 -8.95
CA THR A 91 0.90 12.49 -8.11
C THR A 91 -0.18 12.31 -7.06
N VAL A 92 -0.90 11.18 -7.09
CA VAL A 92 -1.92 10.85 -6.09
C VAL A 92 -1.32 9.93 -5.04
N PRO A 93 -1.19 10.38 -3.78
CA PRO A 93 -0.75 9.52 -2.69
C PRO A 93 -1.85 8.53 -2.33
N VAL A 94 -1.47 7.26 -2.20
CA VAL A 94 -2.34 6.18 -1.76
C VAL A 94 -1.62 5.44 -0.64
N PHE A 95 -2.22 5.37 0.54
CA PHE A 95 -1.68 4.65 1.68
C PHE A 95 -2.54 3.42 1.94
N TYR A 96 -1.87 2.27 2.01
CA TYR A 96 -2.50 1.01 2.39
C TYR A 96 -1.89 0.50 3.69
N ALA A 97 -2.75 0.26 4.68
CA ALA A 97 -2.38 -0.34 5.95
C ALA A 97 -2.89 -1.78 6.02
N THR A 98 -1.95 -2.71 6.07
CA THR A 98 -2.24 -4.13 6.29
C THR A 98 -2.83 -4.32 7.70
N PRO A 99 -3.94 -5.07 7.82
CA PRO A 99 -4.48 -5.40 9.13
C PRO A 99 -3.49 -6.27 9.91
N LEU A 100 -3.44 -6.07 11.23
CA LEU A 100 -2.57 -6.86 12.12
C LEU A 100 -3.06 -8.31 12.27
N THR A 101 -4.33 -8.56 11.98
CA THR A 101 -5.03 -9.84 12.12
C THR A 101 -5.68 -10.25 10.80
N GLY A 102 -5.55 -11.52 10.40
CA GLY A 102 -6.05 -12.06 9.13
C GLY A 102 -7.58 -12.02 8.93
N PHE A 103 -8.34 -11.62 9.94
CA PHE A 103 -9.80 -11.47 9.90
C PHE A 103 -10.28 -10.03 9.72
N SER A 104 -9.40 -9.03 9.77
CA SER A 104 -9.79 -7.62 9.67
C SER A 104 -9.68 -7.12 8.23
N LYS A 105 -10.56 -6.18 7.85
CA LYS A 105 -10.45 -5.46 6.57
C LYS A 105 -9.15 -4.63 6.56
N GLY A 106 -8.51 -4.52 5.39
CA GLY A 106 -7.41 -3.56 5.22
C GLY A 106 -7.97 -2.15 5.19
N ALA A 107 -7.12 -1.17 5.50
CA ALA A 107 -7.49 0.24 5.38
C ALA A 107 -6.70 0.86 4.23
N ILE A 108 -7.42 1.54 3.32
CA ILE A 108 -6.85 2.24 2.17
C ILE A 108 -7.39 3.66 2.13
N GLY A 109 -6.55 4.63 1.79
CA GLY A 109 -6.97 6.02 1.65
C GLY A 109 -5.85 6.93 1.17
N HIS A 110 -6.18 8.20 0.93
CA HIS A 110 -5.20 9.23 0.52
C HIS A 110 -4.33 9.74 1.67
N GLU A 111 -4.68 9.37 2.89
CA GLU A 111 -3.91 9.68 4.09
C GLU A 111 -3.46 8.40 4.80
N LYS A 112 -2.45 8.55 5.65
CA LYS A 112 -1.91 7.47 6.47
C LYS A 112 -3.02 6.81 7.32
N GLN A 113 -3.38 5.59 6.94
CA GLN A 113 -4.45 4.85 7.59
C GLN A 113 -4.01 4.26 8.94
N ARG A 114 -4.87 4.39 9.96
CA ARG A 114 -4.65 3.76 11.27
C ARG A 114 -4.95 2.26 11.15
N LYS A 115 -4.03 1.40 11.60
CA LYS A 115 -4.21 -0.06 11.55
C LYS A 115 -5.47 -0.47 12.32
N PRO A 116 -6.47 -1.11 11.68
CA PRO A 116 -7.64 -1.62 12.39
C PRO A 116 -7.23 -2.73 13.37
N GLY A 117 -7.79 -2.70 14.59
CA GLY A 117 -7.55 -3.72 15.63
C GLY A 117 -6.74 -3.27 16.84
N VAL A 118 -6.06 -2.10 16.79
CA VAL A 118 -5.27 -1.58 17.92
C VAL A 118 -6.15 -1.31 19.14
N LEU A 119 -7.34 -0.74 18.97
CA LEU A 119 -8.23 -0.45 20.09
C LEU A 119 -8.74 -1.72 20.79
N GLY A 120 -9.10 -2.75 20.01
CA GLY A 120 -9.50 -4.04 20.56
C GLY A 120 -8.37 -4.74 21.32
N PHE A 121 -7.14 -4.68 20.79
CA PHE A 121 -5.96 -5.21 21.47
C PHE A 121 -5.67 -4.48 22.78
N VAL A 122 -5.72 -3.14 22.78
CA VAL A 122 -5.52 -2.32 23.99
C VAL A 122 -6.56 -2.63 25.06
N LEU A 123 -7.83 -2.78 24.65
CA LEU A 123 -8.92 -3.07 25.58
C LEU A 123 -8.80 -4.48 26.18
N LEU A 124 -8.42 -5.47 25.37
CA LEU A 124 -8.12 -6.82 25.85
C LEU A 124 -6.96 -6.83 26.87
N MET A 125 -5.88 -6.11 26.57
CA MET A 125 -4.74 -5.99 27.49
C MET A 125 -5.12 -5.30 28.80
N ALA A 126 -5.96 -4.25 28.75
CA ALA A 126 -6.45 -3.59 29.94
C ALA A 126 -7.30 -4.51 30.82
N VAL A 127 -8.19 -5.32 30.22
CA VAL A 127 -9.01 -6.31 30.94
C VAL A 127 -8.13 -7.38 31.58
N LEU A 128 -7.15 -7.91 30.85
CA LEU A 128 -6.22 -8.92 31.39
C LEU A 128 -5.42 -8.37 32.57
N LEU A 129 -4.93 -7.13 32.46
CA LEU A 129 -4.20 -6.47 33.54
C LEU A 129 -5.07 -6.27 34.78
N LEU A 130 -6.32 -5.81 34.61
CA LEU A 130 -7.27 -5.69 35.71
C LEU A 130 -7.56 -7.04 36.38
N PHE A 131 -7.66 -8.11 35.59
CA PHE A 131 -7.90 -9.45 36.10
C PHE A 131 -6.72 -9.95 36.95
N ILE A 132 -5.49 -9.75 36.48
CA ILE A 132 -4.27 -10.11 37.22
C ILE A 132 -4.17 -9.30 38.51
N VAL A 133 -4.39 -7.98 38.46
CA VAL A 133 -4.37 -7.10 39.63
C VAL A 133 -5.44 -7.53 40.65
N GLY A 134 -6.63 -7.89 40.18
CA GLY A 134 -7.71 -8.40 41.03
C GLY A 134 -7.34 -9.70 41.74
N ILE A 135 -6.73 -10.65 41.03
CA ILE A 135 -6.26 -11.92 41.62
C ILE A 135 -5.17 -11.67 42.67
N VAL A 136 -4.20 -10.81 42.38
CA VAL A 136 -3.12 -10.48 43.32
C VAL A 136 -3.66 -9.79 44.56
N ALA A 137 -4.55 -8.81 44.40
CA ALA A 137 -5.17 -8.12 45.53
C ALA A 137 -6.00 -9.08 46.40
N LEU A 138 -6.78 -9.97 45.80
CA LEU A 138 -7.53 -10.99 46.55
C LEU A 138 -6.59 -11.96 47.28
N GLY A 139 -5.52 -12.42 46.63
CA GLY A 139 -4.53 -13.30 47.25
C GLY A 139 -3.82 -12.66 48.44
N VAL A 140 -3.49 -11.37 48.36
CA VAL A 140 -2.85 -10.60 49.44
C VAL A 140 -3.80 -10.33 50.61
N VAL A 141 -5.11 -10.19 50.36
CA VAL A 141 -6.11 -10.00 51.43
C VAL A 141 -6.48 -11.33 52.11
N SER A 142 -6.25 -12.46 51.44
CA SER A 142 -6.65 -13.81 51.91
C SER A 142 -5.55 -14.60 52.62
N GLY A 143 -4.30 -14.12 52.60
CA GLY A 143 -3.13 -14.80 53.17
C GLY A 143 -2.49 -14.00 54.29
#